data_AF-A0A947EMN1-F1
#
_entry.id   AF-A0A947EMN1-F1
#
_cell.length_a   1.000
_cell.length_b   1.000
_cell.length_c   1.000
_cell.angle_alpha   90.00
_cell.angle_beta   90.00
_cell.angle_gamma   90.00
#
_symmetry.space_group_name_H-M   'P 1'
#
loop_
_entity.id
_entity.type
_entity.pdbx_description
1 polymer ?
#
loop_
_entity_poly.entity_id
_entity_poly.type
_entity_poly.pdbx_seq_one_letter_code
_entity_poly.pdbx_strand_id
1 'polypeptide(L)' 'DKAFTPVLAMADPGESEKEGSLLIASYGKGTYIYTGLSFFRELPAGVPGAFKLFANMLSQNKAKVQNEIPVKGK' A
#
# COMPACT_ATOMS: atom_id res chain seq x y z
N ASP A 1 -9.64 7.32 5.83
CA ASP A 1 -10.49 6.28 6.44
C ASP A 1 -9.59 5.35 7.23
N LYS A 2 -10.00 4.93 8.43
CA LYS A 2 -9.21 4.05 9.32
C LYS A 2 -9.01 2.64 8.74
N ALA A 3 -9.85 2.23 7.79
CA ALA A 3 -9.71 0.93 7.13
C ALA A 3 -8.47 0.82 6.24
N PHE A 4 -7.87 1.95 5.84
CA PHE A 4 -6.71 1.98 4.96
C PHE A 4 -5.43 2.14 5.77
N THR A 5 -4.49 1.24 5.52
CA THR A 5 -3.13 1.28 6.04
C THR A 5 -2.21 1.89 4.99
N PRO A 6 -1.52 3.01 5.29
CA PRO A 6 -0.49 3.55 4.43
C PRO A 6 0.74 2.65 4.43
N VAL A 7 1.31 2.42 3.24
CA VAL A 7 2.50 1.57 3.05
C VAL A 7 3.71 2.37 2.58
N LEU A 8 3.46 3.44 1.81
CA LEU A 8 4.51 4.34 1.33
C LEU A 8 4.14 5.80 1.65
N ALA A 9 5.12 6.50 2.19
CA ALA A 9 5.08 7.93 2.40
C ALA A 9 6.05 8.63 1.44
N MET A 10 5.66 9.82 0.96
CA MET A 10 6.45 10.59 -0.01
C MET A 10 6.37 12.07 0.34
N ALA A 11 7.45 12.80 0.07
CA ALA A 11 7.50 14.26 0.23
C ALA A 11 8.31 14.85 -0.92
N ASP A 12 7.78 15.90 -1.53
CA ASP A 12 8.59 16.76 -2.40
C ASP A 12 9.51 17.65 -1.55
N PRO A 13 10.63 18.15 -2.09
CA PRO A 13 11.54 19.00 -1.35
C PRO A 13 10.84 20.23 -0.76
N GLY A 14 10.87 20.36 0.57
CA GLY A 14 10.23 21.47 1.29
C GLY A 14 8.78 21.24 1.68
N GLU A 15 8.18 20.10 1.32
CA GLU A 15 6.82 19.73 1.73
C GLU A 15 6.80 18.79 2.95
N SER A 16 5.63 18.72 3.59
CA SER A 16 5.37 17.72 4.62
C SER A 16 5.11 16.36 3.98
N GLU A 17 5.61 15.31 4.63
CA GLU A 17 5.43 13.94 4.20
C GLU A 17 3.94 13.57 4.09
N LYS A 18 3.59 12.91 2.99
CA LYS A 18 2.23 12.44 2.67
C LYS A 18 2.22 10.92 2.59
N GLU A 19 1.27 10.32 3.30
CA GLU A 19 1.12 8.86 3.38
C GLU A 19 0.16 8.27 2.34
N GLY A 20 -0.26 9.07 1.34
CA GLY A 20 -1.31 8.69 0.39
C GLY A 20 -0.84 7.95 -0.87
N SER A 21 0.46 7.70 -1.02
CA SER A 21 1.02 7.20 -2.29
C SER A 21 0.70 5.73 -2.57
N LEU A 22 0.60 4.91 -1.53
CA LEU A 22 0.18 3.51 -1.59
C LEU A 22 -0.57 3.17 -0.30
N LEU A 23 -1.85 2.84 -0.45
CA LEU A 23 -2.75 2.48 0.64
C LEU A 23 -3.29 1.07 0.41
N ILE A 24 -3.42 0.30 1.48
CA ILE A 24 -3.98 -1.05 1.46
C ILE A 24 -5.11 -1.15 2.46
N ALA A 25 -6.21 -1.81 2.09
CA ALA A 25 -7.31 -2.12 3.00
C ALA A 25 -7.79 -3.55 2.77
N SER A 26 -8.31 -4.20 3.80
CA SER A 26 -9.06 -5.45 3.62
C SER A 26 -10.51 -5.16 3.31
N TYR A 27 -11.04 -5.82 2.28
CA TYR A 27 -12.43 -5.67 1.87
C TYR A 27 -13.05 -7.04 1.57
N GLY A 28 -14.02 -7.44 2.40
CA GLY A 28 -14.62 -8.78 2.33
C GLY A 28 -13.57 -9.88 2.48
N LYS A 29 -13.40 -10.70 1.45
CA LYS A 29 -12.40 -11.79 1.40
C LYS A 29 -11.12 -11.41 0.65
N GLY A 30 -11.02 -10.15 0.19
CA GLY A 30 -9.94 -9.66 -0.66
C GLY A 30 -9.21 -8.47 -0.07
N THR A 31 -8.28 -7.95 -0.86
CA THR A 31 -7.47 -6.80 -0.52
C THR A 31 -7.72 -5.71 -1.55
N TYR A 32 -8.01 -4.51 -1.07
CA TYR A 32 -8.11 -3.30 -1.87
C TYR A 32 -6.78 -2.56 -1.79
N ILE A 33 -6.22 -2.18 -2.94
CA ILE A 33 -4.98 -1.42 -3.02
C ILE A 33 -5.25 -0.17 -3.83
N TYR A 34 -5.00 0.99 -3.22
CA TYR A 34 -5.00 2.28 -3.89
C TYR A 34 -3.56 2.75 -4.06
N THR A 35 -3.22 3.29 -5.23
CA THR A 35 -1.92 3.91 -5.44
C THR A 35 -2.02 5.11 -6.37
N GLY A 36 -1.35 6.19 -5.99
CA GLY A 36 -1.16 7.38 -6.83
C GLY A 36 0.15 7.35 -7.63
N LEU A 37 0.93 6.27 -7.54
CA LEU A 37 2.18 6.12 -8.29
C LEU A 37 1.89 6.07 -9.79
N SER A 38 2.78 6.71 -10.56
CA SER A 38 2.61 6.86 -12.01
C SER A 38 3.06 5.62 -12.78
N PHE A 39 2.48 4.44 -12.48
CA PHE A 39 2.81 3.19 -13.18
C PHE A 39 2.65 3.29 -14.70
N PHE A 40 1.73 4.12 -15.19
CA PHE A 40 1.56 4.38 -16.62
C PHE A 40 2.78 5.05 -17.28
N ARG A 41 3.67 5.68 -16.52
CA ARG A 41 4.97 6.20 -16.99
C ARG A 41 6.08 5.21 -16.72
N GLU A 42 6.10 4.63 -15.52
CA GLU A 42 7.21 3.79 -15.05
C GLU A 42 7.27 2.42 -15.74
N LEU A 43 6.12 1.77 -15.96
CA LEU A 43 6.07 0.46 -16.61
C LEU A 43 6.49 0.56 -18.09
N PRO A 44 5.97 1.49 -18.92
CA PRO A 44 6.45 1.64 -20.30
C PRO A 44 7.92 2.07 -20.39
N ALA A 45 8.42 2.84 -19.43
CA ALA A 45 9.83 3.22 -19.36
C ALA A 45 10.76 2.08 -18.90
N GLY A 46 10.22 0.91 -18.54
CA GLY A 46 11.04 -0.25 -18.17
C GLY A 46 11.64 -0.16 -16.76
N VAL A 47 11.11 0.67 -15.87
CA VAL A 47 11.68 0.89 -14.53
C VAL A 47 11.59 -0.39 -13.69
N PRO A 48 12.71 -1.06 -13.33
CA PRO A 48 12.65 -2.38 -12.70
C PRO A 48 11.93 -2.39 -11.34
N GLY A 49 12.09 -1.31 -10.57
CA GLY A 49 11.41 -1.14 -9.28
C GLY A 49 9.89 -1.12 -9.39
N ALA A 50 9.37 -0.49 -10.45
CA ALA A 50 7.93 -0.39 -10.70
C ALA A 50 7.32 -1.76 -11.00
N PHE A 51 7.96 -2.56 -11.85
CA PHE A 51 7.52 -3.93 -12.11
C PHE A 51 7.56 -4.81 -10.87
N LYS A 52 8.62 -4.70 -10.05
CA LYS A 52 8.75 -5.46 -8.80
C LYS A 52 7.65 -5.08 -7.81
N LEU A 53 7.39 -3.80 -7.62
CA LEU A 53 6.34 -3.31 -6.73
C LEU A 53 4.95 -3.77 -7.22
N PHE A 54 4.68 -3.65 -8.52
CA PHE A 54 3.42 -4.09 -9.11
C PHE A 54 3.20 -5.61 -8.94
N ALA A 55 4.23 -6.42 -9.18
CA ALA A 55 4.17 -7.87 -8.93
C ALA A 55 3.89 -8.19 -7.45
N ASN A 56 4.52 -7.47 -6.51
CA ASN A 56 4.27 -7.63 -5.07
C ASN A 56 2.84 -7.24 -4.66
N MET A 57 2.24 -6.25 -5.33
CA MET A 57 0.84 -5.86 -5.13
C MET A 57 -0.10 -6.96 -5.60
N LEU A 58 0.15 -7.54 -6.78
CA LEU A 58 -0.64 -8.65 -7.33
C LEU A 58 -0.51 -9.93 -6.50
N SER A 59 0.66 -10.16 -5.89
CA SER A 59 0.90 -11.34 -5.06
C SER A 59 0.26 -11.25 -3.66
N GLN A 60 -0.39 -10.14 -3.32
CA GLN A 60 -1.10 -10.01 -2.03
C GLN A 60 -2.28 -10.99 -1.99
N ASN A 61 -2.06 -12.13 -1.33
CA ASN A 61 -3.09 -13.15 -1.16
C ASN A 61 -3.58 -13.11 0.29
N LYS A 62 -4.83 -12.64 0.48
CA LYS A 62 -5.45 -12.36 1.78
C LYS A 62 -4.52 -11.56 2.70
N ALA A 63 -4.65 -10.24 2.72
CA ALA A 63 -4.06 -9.45 3.79
C ALA A 63 -4.49 -10.07 5.14
N LYS A 64 -3.55 -10.74 5.83
CA LYS A 64 -3.67 -11.02 7.25
C LYS A 64 -3.63 -9.64 7.90
N VAL A 65 -4.80 -9.02 8.01
CA VAL A 65 -4.99 -7.98 9.01
C VAL A 65 -4.80 -8.73 10.31
N GLN A 66 -3.63 -8.54 10.91
CA GLN A 66 -3.46 -8.82 12.31
C GLN A 66 -4.41 -7.85 13.01
N ASN A 67 -5.65 -8.30 13.21
CA ASN A 67 -6.46 -7.75 14.27
C ASN A 67 -5.68 -8.10 15.53
N GLU A 68 -4.95 -7.13 16.08
CA GLU A 68 -4.45 -7.22 17.44
C GLU A 68 -5.62 -7.63 18.32
N ILE A 69 -5.55 -8.86 18.84
CA ILE A 69 -6.43 -9.30 19.91
C ILE A 69 -6.07 -8.40 21.09
N PRO A 70 -7.00 -7.59 21.65
CA PRO A 70 -6.68 -6.88 22.87
C PRO A 70 -6.41 -7.96 23.92
N VAL A 71 -5.16 -8.04 24.38
CA VAL A 71 -4.78 -8.91 25.49
C VAL A 71 -5.50 -8.37 26.71
N LYS A 72 -6.68 -8.93 26.99
CA LYS A 72 -7.44 -8.65 28.21
C LYS A 72 -6.77 -9.45 29.32
N GLY A 73 -6.01 -8.73 30.16
CA GLY A 73 -5.61 -9.17 31.50
C GLY A 73 -4.36 -10.02 31.58
N LYS A 74 -3.29 -9.41 32.08
CA LYS A 74 -2.68 -9.83 33.35
C LYS A 74 -2.46 -8.59 34.21
#